data_AF-A0A9D6HTV2-F1
#
_entry.id   AF-A0A9D6HTV2-F1
#
_cell.length_a   1.000
_cell.length_b   1.000
_cell.length_c   1.000
_cell.angle_alpha   90.00
_cell.angle_beta   90.00
_cell.angle_gamma   90.00
#
_symmetry.space_group_name_H-M   'P 1'
#
loop_
_entity.id
_entity.type
_entity.pdbx_description
1 polymer ?
#
loop_
_entity_poly.entity_id
_entity_poly.type
_entity_poly.pdbx_seq_one_letter_code
_entity_poly.pdbx_strand_id
1 'polypeptide(L)'
;MTNDKISNKKYDLEERTAKFGEEIIRFVDSLPKNDITKPIMGQLVRAGTSIGANYCEADDAESRKDFKHKIGIAKKEARETKHWLRMVSIASPPSTEKARRLWQEAKELHLIFNAIVNSTKKI
;
A
#
# COMPACT_ATOMS: atom_id res chain seq x y z
N MET A 1 36.19 -10.40 22.14
CA MET A 1 34.90 -11.07 21.89
C MET A 1 33.81 -10.28 22.57
N THR A 2 33.07 -9.45 21.84
CA THR A 2 31.72 -9.01 22.21
C THR A 2 30.95 -8.87 20.91
N ASN A 3 30.04 -9.83 20.73
CA ASN A 3 29.11 -9.95 19.62
C ASN A 3 28.09 -8.82 19.75
N ASP A 4 28.34 -7.68 19.08
CA ASP A 4 27.35 -6.63 19.00
C ASP A 4 26.25 -7.05 18.04
N LYS A 5 25.16 -7.49 18.65
CA LYS A 5 23.78 -7.59 18.18
C LYS A 5 23.57 -7.03 16.76
N ILE A 6 23.55 -7.93 15.78
CA ILE A 6 22.89 -7.68 14.50
C ILE A 6 21.44 -7.33 14.84
N SER A 7 21.10 -6.04 14.79
CA SER A 7 19.74 -5.56 15.00
C SER A 7 18.88 -6.14 13.88
N ASN A 8 18.22 -7.25 14.16
CA ASN A 8 17.20 -7.82 13.29
C ASN A 8 16.01 -6.86 13.32
N LYS A 9 16.09 -5.75 12.56
CA LYS A 9 14.99 -4.81 12.37
C LYS A 9 13.89 -5.61 11.67
N LYS A 10 12.98 -6.17 12.45
CA LYS A 10 11.73 -6.74 11.95
C LYS A 10 11.03 -5.57 11.25
N TYR A 11 11.02 -5.58 9.92
CA TYR A 11 10.27 -4.60 9.15
C TYR A 11 8.80 -4.85 9.45
N ASP A 12 8.20 -3.98 10.25
CA ASP A 12 6.80 -4.07 10.63
C ASP A 12 5.95 -3.57 9.45
N LEU A 13 5.60 -4.51 8.57
CA LEU A 13 4.78 -4.23 7.40
C LEU A 13 3.31 -4.04 7.76
N GLU A 14 2.84 -4.61 8.87
CA GLU A 14 1.49 -4.38 9.37
C GLU A 14 1.33 -2.89 9.71
N GLU A 15 2.21 -2.38 10.58
CA GLU A 15 2.21 -0.96 10.97
C GLU A 15 2.47 -0.03 9.78
N ARG A 16 3.39 -0.39 8.89
CA ARG A 16 3.70 0.42 7.70
C ARG A 16 2.49 0.54 6.76
N THR A 17 1.78 -0.55 6.53
CA THR A 17 0.60 -0.55 5.64
C THR A 17 -0.61 0.12 6.29
N ALA A 18 -0.79 -0.02 7.61
CA ALA A 18 -1.79 0.72 8.38
C ALA A 18 -1.57 2.25 8.27
N LYS A 19 -0.36 2.72 8.59
CA LYS A 19 0.03 4.13 8.45
C LYS A 19 -0.16 4.65 7.03
N PHE A 20 0.19 3.85 6.02
CA PHE A 20 -0.05 4.24 4.63
C PHE A 20 -1.54 4.43 4.33
N GLY A 21 -2.40 3.51 4.78
CA GLY A 21 -3.86 3.63 4.65
C GLY A 21 -4.42 4.89 5.33
N GLU A 22 -3.94 5.20 6.54
CA GLU A 22 -4.32 6.43 7.23
C GLU A 22 -3.90 7.71 6.47
N GLU A 23 -2.68 7.73 5.92
CA GLU A 23 -2.20 8.85 5.12
C GLU A 23 -3.01 9.02 3.82
N ILE A 24 -3.48 7.93 3.22
CA ILE A 24 -4.42 7.97 2.09
C ILE A 24 -5.73 8.63 2.50
N ILE A 25 -6.29 8.26 3.66
CA ILE A 25 -7.53 8.87 4.19
C ILE A 25 -7.33 10.37 4.42
N ARG A 26 -6.27 10.76 5.14
CA ARG A 26 -5.92 12.16 5.40
C ARG A 26 -5.66 12.94 4.12
N PHE A 27 -5.06 12.32 3.11
CA PHE A 27 -4.83 12.95 1.82
C PHE A 27 -6.13 13.18 1.06
N VAL A 28 -6.97 12.16 0.96
CA VAL A 28 -8.23 12.24 0.25
C VAL A 28 -9.15 13.29 0.88
N ASP A 29 -9.24 13.37 2.22
CA ASP A 29 -10.08 14.39 2.86
C ASP A 29 -9.60 15.83 2.60
N SER A 30 -8.29 16.02 2.33
CA SER A 30 -7.74 17.31 1.95
C SER A 30 -8.01 17.74 0.50
N LEU A 31 -8.55 16.85 -0.35
CA LEU A 31 -8.81 17.15 -1.76
C LEU A 31 -10.10 17.98 -1.93
N PRO A 32 -10.16 18.88 -2.94
CA PRO A 32 -11.40 19.59 -3.25
C PRO A 32 -12.50 18.58 -3.63
N LYS A 33 -13.72 18.78 -3.15
CA LYS A 33 -14.87 17.89 -3.38
C LYS A 33 -15.70 18.40 -4.57
N ASN A 34 -15.42 17.90 -5.77
CA ASN A 34 -16.13 18.25 -7.01
C ASN A 34 -16.41 17.01 -7.87
N ASP A 35 -17.09 17.17 -9.00
CA ASP A 35 -17.57 16.04 -9.79
C ASP A 35 -16.46 15.23 -10.48
N ILE A 36 -15.26 15.80 -10.61
CA ILE A 36 -14.08 15.10 -11.11
C ILE A 36 -13.37 14.34 -9.98
N THR A 37 -13.16 14.97 -8.83
CA THR A 37 -12.40 14.37 -7.73
C THR A 37 -13.20 13.34 -6.94
N LYS A 38 -14.50 13.55 -6.70
CA LYS A 38 -15.37 12.64 -5.93
C LYS A 38 -15.24 11.16 -6.34
N PRO A 39 -15.37 10.78 -7.63
CA PRO A 39 -15.24 9.37 -8.03
C PRO A 39 -13.82 8.85 -7.81
N ILE A 40 -12.78 9.66 -8.06
CA ILE A 40 -11.37 9.28 -7.87
C ILE A 40 -11.07 9.08 -6.38
N MET A 41 -11.56 9.96 -5.52
CA MET A 41 -11.40 9.89 -4.06
C MET A 41 -11.90 8.56 -3.51
N GLY A 42 -13.11 8.14 -3.91
CA GLY A 42 -13.68 6.86 -3.47
C GLY A 42 -12.86 5.65 -3.93
N GLN A 43 -12.35 5.67 -5.16
CA GLN A 43 -11.48 4.61 -5.67
C GLN A 43 -10.13 4.57 -4.94
N LEU A 44 -9.53 5.74 -4.70
CA LEU A 44 -8.24 5.85 -4.03
C LEU A 44 -8.30 5.37 -2.58
N VAL A 45 -9.34 5.74 -1.83
CA VAL A 45 -9.51 5.26 -0.44
C VAL A 45 -9.62 3.75 -0.41
N ARG A 46 -10.52 3.17 -1.22
CA ARG A 46 -10.71 1.71 -1.25
C ARG A 46 -9.42 0.97 -1.58
N ALA A 47 -8.75 1.33 -2.67
CA ALA A 47 -7.51 0.67 -3.07
C ALA A 47 -6.40 0.86 -2.02
N GLY A 48 -6.22 2.07 -1.50
CA GLY A 48 -5.16 2.40 -0.55
C GLY A 48 -5.29 1.68 0.79
N THR A 49 -6.51 1.62 1.35
CA THR A 49 -6.75 0.94 2.63
C THR A 49 -6.81 -0.57 2.48
N SER A 50 -7.19 -1.10 1.31
CA SER A 50 -7.23 -2.54 1.01
C SER A 50 -5.84 -3.19 1.06
N ILE A 51 -4.76 -2.43 0.86
CA ILE A 51 -3.39 -2.93 0.99
C ILE A 51 -3.12 -3.50 2.39
N GLY A 52 -3.39 -2.69 3.43
CA GLY A 52 -3.18 -3.10 4.82
C GLY A 52 -4.14 -4.21 5.23
N ALA A 53 -5.41 -4.11 4.85
CA ALA A 53 -6.41 -5.14 5.13
C ALA A 53 -5.99 -6.52 4.59
N ASN A 54 -5.57 -6.60 3.32
CA ASN A 54 -5.10 -7.85 2.73
C ASN A 54 -3.75 -8.32 3.30
N TYR A 55 -2.92 -7.42 3.83
CA TYR A 55 -1.70 -7.81 4.52
C TYR A 55 -2.01 -8.42 5.89
N CYS A 56 -2.94 -7.84 6.66
CA CYS A 56 -3.42 -8.43 7.91
C CYS A 56 -4.01 -9.83 7.69
N GLU A 57 -4.85 -10.00 6.65
CA GLU A 57 -5.36 -11.33 6.27
C GLU A 57 -4.25 -12.30 5.85
N ALA A 58 -3.14 -11.80 5.31
CA ALA A 58 -1.99 -12.63 5.00
C ALA A 58 -1.26 -13.08 6.27
N ASP A 59 -1.13 -12.22 7.29
CA ASP A 59 -0.45 -12.57 8.54
C ASP A 59 -1.19 -13.69 9.31
N ASP A 60 -2.52 -13.72 9.19
CA ASP A 60 -3.40 -14.77 9.71
C ASP A 60 -3.62 -15.97 8.76
N ALA A 61 -2.85 -16.09 7.67
CA ALA A 61 -3.10 -17.09 6.64
C ALA A 61 -2.93 -18.54 7.13
N GLU A 62 -3.91 -19.39 6.81
CA GLU A 62 -3.94 -20.81 7.24
C GLU A 62 -2.97 -21.71 6.45
N SER A 63 -2.43 -21.22 5.32
CA SER A 63 -1.48 -21.96 4.50
C SER A 63 -0.56 -21.05 3.70
N ARG A 64 0.57 -21.59 3.23
CA ARG A 64 1.50 -20.84 2.33
C ARG A 64 0.84 -20.40 1.02
N LYS A 65 -0.08 -21.21 0.50
CA LYS A 65 -0.81 -20.88 -0.74
C LYS A 65 -1.75 -19.70 -0.50
N ASP A 66 -2.43 -19.70 0.64
CA ASP A 66 -3.31 -18.62 1.05
C ASP A 66 -2.53 -17.33 1.34
N PHE A 67 -1.46 -17.41 2.13
CA PHE A 67 -0.52 -16.30 2.36
C PHE A 67 -0.10 -15.64 1.04
N LYS A 68 0.38 -16.45 0.09
CA LYS A 68 0.81 -15.96 -1.24
C LYS A 68 -0.33 -15.31 -2.01
N HIS A 69 -1.54 -15.84 -1.90
CA HIS A 69 -2.72 -15.29 -2.55
C HIS A 69 -3.07 -13.90 -1.97
N LYS A 70 -3.15 -13.77 -0.64
CA LYS A 70 -3.46 -12.53 0.07
C LYS A 70 -2.41 -11.43 -0.16
N ILE A 71 -1.11 -11.76 -0.06
CA ILE A 71 -0.02 -10.84 -0.46
C ILE A 71 -0.14 -10.47 -1.95
N GLY A 72 -0.58 -11.42 -2.78
CA GLY A 72 -0.86 -11.18 -4.19
C GLY A 72 -1.97 -10.15 -4.43
N ILE A 73 -2.99 -10.10 -3.57
CA ILE A 73 -4.04 -9.08 -3.59
C ILE A 73 -3.48 -7.73 -3.11
N ALA A 74 -2.80 -7.69 -1.95
CA ALA A 74 -2.15 -6.47 -1.46
C ALA A 74 -1.21 -5.84 -2.51
N LYS A 75 -0.48 -6.67 -3.27
CA LYS A 75 0.35 -6.24 -4.41
C LYS A 75 -0.46 -5.55 -5.53
N LYS A 76 -1.63 -6.09 -5.87
CA LYS A 76 -2.52 -5.53 -6.91
C LYS A 76 -3.11 -4.19 -6.42
N GLU A 77 -3.55 -4.13 -5.17
CA GLU A 77 -4.08 -2.91 -4.54
C GLU A 77 -3.03 -1.79 -4.48
N ALA A 78 -1.78 -2.13 -4.16
CA ALA A 78 -0.67 -1.18 -4.23
C ALA A 78 -0.42 -0.68 -5.66
N ARG A 79 -0.62 -1.53 -6.68
CA ARG A 79 -0.51 -1.12 -8.09
C ARG A 79 -1.65 -0.20 -8.50
N GLU A 80 -2.87 -0.49 -8.05
CA GLU A 80 -4.06 0.31 -8.34
C GLU A 80 -4.03 1.66 -7.62
N THR A 81 -3.59 1.69 -6.36
CA THR A 81 -3.39 2.93 -5.59
C THR A 81 -2.47 3.90 -6.31
N LYS A 82 -1.36 3.42 -6.89
CA LYS A 82 -0.48 4.24 -7.74
C LYS A 82 -1.20 4.83 -8.96
N HIS A 83 -2.10 4.08 -9.58
CA HIS A 83 -2.88 4.56 -10.71
C HIS A 83 -3.78 5.73 -10.28
N TRP A 84 -4.51 5.56 -9.18
CA TRP A 84 -5.40 6.61 -8.68
C TRP A 84 -4.65 7.85 -8.18
N LEU A 85 -3.50 7.69 -7.54
CA LEU A 85 -2.64 8.83 -7.17
C LEU A 85 -2.16 9.63 -8.38
N ARG A 86 -1.86 8.96 -9.50
CA ARG A 86 -1.55 9.64 -10.77
C ARG A 86 -2.76 10.43 -11.30
N MET A 87 -3.98 9.88 -11.19
CA MET A 87 -5.20 10.57 -11.62
C MET A 87 -5.47 11.80 -10.74
N VAL A 88 -5.22 11.72 -9.43
CA VAL A 88 -5.36 12.87 -8.53
C VAL A 88 -4.44 14.03 -8.93
N SER A 89 -3.20 13.77 -9.37
CA SER A 89 -2.30 14.84 -9.83
C SER A 89 -2.86 15.63 -11.02
N ILE A 90 -3.72 15.02 -11.84
CA ILE A 90 -4.41 15.70 -12.95
C ILE A 90 -5.69 16.39 -12.45
N ALA A 91 -6.47 15.71 -11.61
CA ALA A 91 -7.74 16.23 -11.08
C ALA A 91 -7.56 17.36 -10.05
N SER A 92 -6.41 17.42 -9.38
CA SER A 92 -6.04 18.43 -8.38
C SER A 92 -4.54 18.75 -8.47
N PRO A 93 -4.12 19.58 -9.45
CA PRO A 93 -2.72 19.93 -9.65
C PRO A 93 -1.98 20.45 -8.40
N PRO A 94 -2.60 21.29 -7.52
CA PRO A 94 -1.96 21.72 -6.27
C PRO A 94 -1.56 20.56 -5.33
N SER A 95 -2.21 19.40 -5.45
CA SER A 95 -1.99 18.23 -4.62
C SER A 95 -0.89 17.29 -5.15
N THR A 96 -0.29 17.61 -6.30
CA THR A 96 0.62 16.72 -7.05
C THR A 96 1.82 16.26 -6.23
N GLU A 97 2.43 17.15 -5.45
CA GLU A 97 3.61 16.81 -4.64
C GLU A 97 3.27 15.80 -3.54
N LYS A 98 2.15 15.99 -2.84
CA LYS A 98 1.66 15.04 -1.83
C LYS A 98 1.25 13.72 -2.47
N ALA A 99 0.56 13.75 -3.62
CA ALA A 99 0.22 12.55 -4.38
C ALA A 99 1.47 11.76 -4.81
N ARG A 100 2.54 12.46 -5.21
CA ARG A 100 3.82 11.85 -5.61
C ARG A 100 4.51 11.12 -4.46
N ARG A 101 4.48 11.68 -3.25
CA ARG A 101 5.05 11.03 -2.05
C ARG A 101 4.31 9.75 -1.71
N LEU A 102 2.98 9.79 -1.70
CA LEU A 102 2.14 8.60 -1.48
C LEU A 102 2.32 7.57 -2.60
N TRP A 103 2.54 8.03 -3.83
CA TRP A 103 2.77 7.15 -4.97
C TRP A 103 4.09 6.39 -4.82
N GLN A 104 5.11 7.06 -4.31
CA GLN A 104 6.41 6.45 -4.03
C GLN A 104 6.28 5.38 -2.93
N GLU A 105 5.55 5.66 -1.85
CA GLU A 105 5.27 4.67 -0.81
C GLU A 105 4.49 3.46 -1.35
N ALA A 106 3.42 3.70 -2.13
CA ALA A 106 2.67 2.63 -2.79
C ALA A 106 3.55 1.80 -3.75
N LYS A 107 4.54 2.43 -4.41
CA LYS A 107 5.52 1.73 -5.25
C LYS A 107 6.43 0.84 -4.41
N GLU A 108 6.91 1.32 -3.27
CA GLU A 108 7.76 0.53 -2.37
C GLU A 108 7.00 -0.68 -1.82
N LEU A 109 5.78 -0.48 -1.31
CA LEU A 109 4.90 -1.57 -0.87
C LEU A 109 4.65 -2.58 -2.00
N HIS A 110 4.37 -2.12 -3.22
CA HIS A 110 4.20 -2.99 -4.38
C HIS A 110 5.45 -3.85 -4.66
N LEU A 111 6.65 -3.26 -4.59
CA LEU A 111 7.92 -3.97 -4.83
C LEU A 111 8.19 -5.00 -3.71
N ILE A 112 7.92 -4.63 -2.46
CA ILE A 112 8.03 -5.52 -1.30
C ILE A 112 7.11 -6.73 -1.47
N PHE A 113 5.82 -6.51 -1.72
CA PHE A 113 4.88 -7.62 -1.93
C PHE A 113 5.25 -8.46 -3.15
N ASN A 114 5.77 -7.85 -4.22
CA ASN A 114 6.27 -8.61 -5.36
C ASN A 114 7.45 -9.52 -5.00
N ALA A 115 8.40 -9.05 -4.19
CA ALA A 115 9.50 -9.86 -3.70
C ALA A 115 9.02 -10.99 -2.78
N ILE A 116 8.04 -10.74 -1.90
CA ILE A 116 7.43 -11.76 -1.03
C ILE A 116 6.72 -12.84 -1.86
N VAL A 117 5.89 -12.46 -2.85
CA VAL A 117 5.20 -13.42 -3.73
C VAL A 117 6.21 -14.29 -4.50
N ASN A 118 7.33 -13.71 -4.97
CA ASN A 118 8.33 -14.44 -5.75
C ASN A 118 9.22 -15.34 -4.90
N SER A 119 9.55 -14.93 -3.68
CA SER A 119 10.35 -15.73 -2.73
C SER A 119 9.55 -16.87 -2.11
N THR A 120 8.22 -16.74 -2.03
CA THR A 120 7.32 -17.82 -1.61
C THR A 120 7.26 -18.90 -2.70
N LYS A 121 8.12 -19.92 -2.57
CA LYS A 121 8.22 -21.08 -3.49
C LYS A 121 6.85 -21.76 -3.68
N LYS A 122 6.53 -22.16 -4.92
CA LYS A 122 5.45 -23.13 -5.17
C LYS A 122 5.90 -24.47 -4.59
N ILE A 123 5.07 -25.07 -3.74
CA ILE A 123 5.13 -26.52 -3.48
C ILE A 123 4.42 -27.18 -4.66
#